data_AF-A0A524JMP5-F1
#
_entry.id   AF-A0A524JMP5-F1
#
_cell.length_a   1.000
_cell.length_b   1.000
_cell.length_c   1.000
_cell.angle_alpha   90.00
_cell.angle_beta   90.00
_cell.angle_gamma   90.00
#
_symmetry.space_group_name_H-M   'P 1'
#
loop_
_entity.id
_entity.type
_entity.pdbx_description
1 polymer ?
#
loop_
_entity_poly.entity_id
_entity_poly.type
_entity_poly.pdbx_seq_one_letter_code
_entity_poly.pdbx_strand_id
1 'polypeptide(L)' 'MAKIGHAQNNACYWQQHVDYTMEVSIDVDNFRYSGTQKLVYTNNSPETLERVYFHLYFNAFQPGSEMDMRLQNV' A
#
# COMPACT_ATOMS: atom_id res chain seq x y z
N MET A 1 -34.31 -40.08 5.37
CA MET A 1 -34.96 -38.93 4.70
C MET A 1 -35.28 -37.93 5.80
N ALA A 2 -34.77 -36.70 5.91
CA ALA A 2 -33.94 -35.86 5.07
C ALA A 2 -32.99 -35.03 5.98
N LYS A 3 -31.74 -34.80 5.54
CA LYS A 3 -30.95 -33.60 5.89
C LYS A 3 -31.62 -32.42 5.17
N ILE A 4 -31.62 -31.20 5.68
CA ILE A 4 -30.61 -30.18 5.36
C ILE A 4 -30.70 -29.11 6.46
N GLY A 5 -29.67 -29.03 7.30
CA GLY A 5 -29.35 -27.79 8.01
C GLY A 5 -28.56 -26.92 7.03
N HIS A 6 -29.01 -25.68 6.81
CA HIS A 6 -28.22 -24.68 6.10
C HIS A 6 -27.05 -24.26 7.00
N ALA A 7 -26.00 -25.08 7.04
CA ALA A 7 -24.74 -24.70 7.62
C ALA A 7 -24.11 -23.65 6.69
N GLN A 8 -24.04 -22.42 7.20
CA GLN A 8 -23.08 -21.37 6.89
C GLN A 8 -22.62 -21.31 5.42
N ASN A 9 -23.06 -20.28 4.70
CA ASN A 9 -22.35 -19.81 3.51
C ASN A 9 -20.90 -19.50 3.92
N ASN A 10 -20.03 -20.51 3.88
CA ASN A 10 -18.60 -20.36 3.76
C ASN A 10 -18.37 -19.81 2.36
N ALA A 11 -18.70 -18.53 2.14
CA ALA A 11 -18.03 -17.79 1.10
C ALA A 11 -16.55 -17.90 1.48
N CYS A 12 -15.81 -18.76 0.77
CA CYS A 12 -14.38 -18.90 0.92
C CYS A 12 -13.80 -17.50 0.71
N TYR A 13 -13.52 -16.80 1.81
CA TYR A 13 -13.03 -15.44 1.78
C TYR A 13 -11.64 -15.51 1.17
N TRP A 14 -11.50 -15.04 -0.07
CA TRP A 14 -10.19 -14.97 -0.69
C TRP A 14 -9.36 -13.94 0.07
N GLN A 15 -8.21 -14.37 0.58
CA GLN A 15 -7.27 -13.48 1.22
C GLN A 15 -6.33 -12.94 0.14
N GLN A 16 -6.27 -11.62 -0.02
CA GLN A 16 -5.29 -11.01 -0.92
C GLN A 16 -3.93 -10.94 -0.24
N HIS A 17 -2.87 -11.11 -1.03
CA HIS A 17 -1.49 -11.03 -0.56
C HIS A 17 -0.71 -10.01 -1.36
N VAL A 18 0.16 -9.27 -0.68
CA VAL A 18 1.01 -8.27 -1.31
C VAL A 18 2.42 -8.39 -0.76
N ASP A 19 3.38 -8.66 -1.66
CA ASP A 19 4.79 -8.62 -1.34
C ASP A 19 5.36 -7.25 -1.70
N TYR A 20 5.96 -6.62 -0.70
CA TYR A 20 6.62 -5.33 -0.86
C TYR A 20 8.13 -5.53 -0.77
N THR A 21 8.83 -5.00 -1.75
CA THR A 21 10.29 -4.86 -1.71
C THR A 21 10.63 -3.40 -1.93
N MET A 22 11.38 -2.81 -1.00
CA MET A 22 11.76 -1.42 -1.05
C MET A 22 13.27 -1.31 -0.92
N GLU A 23 13.87 -0.55 -1.82
CA GLU A 23 15.27 -0.15 -1.75
C GLU A 23 15.29 1.35 -1.48
N VAL A 24 15.76 1.75 -0.30
CA VAL A 24 15.76 3.14 0.15
C VAL A 24 17.16 3.57 0.53
N SER A 25 17.61 4.65 -0.10
CA SER A 25 18.84 5.38 0.25
C SER A 25 18.46 6.60 1.09
N ILE A 26 19.12 6.75 2.23
CA ILE A 26 18.91 7.86 3.16
C ILE A 26 20.15 8.75 3.13
N ASP A 27 19.96 10.00 2.74
CA ASP A 27 20.93 11.07 2.85
C ASP A 27 20.63 11.84 4.15
N VAL A 28 21.39 11.53 5.19
CA VAL A 28 21.22 12.12 6.53
C VAL A 28 21.68 13.57 6.58
N ASP A 29 22.64 13.98 5.76
CA ASP A 29 23.19 15.33 5.77
C ASP A 29 22.19 16.31 5.15
N ASN A 30 21.46 15.86 4.12
CA ASN A 30 20.44 16.66 3.45
C ASN A 30 19.00 16.35 3.89
N PHE A 31 18.81 15.46 4.87
CA PHE A 31 17.49 14.99 5.35
C PHE A 31 16.58 14.46 4.22
N ARG A 32 17.15 13.74 3.26
CA ARG A 32 16.43 13.23 2.09
C ARG A 32 16.43 11.73 2.06
N TYR A 33 15.31 11.17 1.61
CA TYR A 33 15.17 9.76 1.29
C TYR A 33 14.79 9.62 -0.18
N SER A 34 15.45 8.70 -0.87
CA SER A 34 15.16 8.34 -2.25
C SER A 34 15.14 6.82 -2.36
N GLY A 35 14.32 6.26 -3.24
CA GLY A 35 14.24 4.82 -3.34
C GLY A 35 13.32 4.33 -4.43
N THR A 36 13.34 3.02 -4.62
CA THR A 36 12.46 2.30 -5.54
C THR A 36 11.64 1.29 -4.75
N GLN A 37 10.36 1.17 -5.09
CA GLN A 37 9.45 0.19 -4.52
C GLN A 37 8.97 -0.76 -5.63
N LYS A 38 9.03 -2.06 -5.36
CA LYS A 38 8.38 -3.11 -6.12
C LYS A 38 7.24 -3.71 -5.29
N LEU A 39 6.07 -3.80 -5.88
CA LEU A 39 4.88 -4.40 -5.29
C LEU A 39 4.43 -5.57 -6.17
N VAL A 40 4.33 -6.77 -5.59
CA VAL A 40 3.72 -7.93 -6.25
C VAL A 40 2.39 -8.24 -5.57
N TYR A 41 1.29 -8.08 -6.31
CA TYR A 41 -0.06 -8.33 -5.82
C TYR A 41 -0.56 -9.70 -6.33
N THR A 42 -1.02 -10.54 -5.42
CA THR A 42 -1.63 -11.83 -5.77
C THR A 42 -3.14 -11.71 -5.64
N ASN A 43 -3.86 -11.68 -6.79
CA ASN A 43 -5.33 -11.72 -6.81
C ASN A 43 -5.84 -13.15 -6.59
N ASN A 44 -6.35 -13.45 -5.40
CA ASN A 44 -6.95 -14.75 -5.08
C ASN A 44 -8.47 -14.79 -5.30
N SER A 45 -9.07 -13.71 -5.80
CA SER A 45 -10.49 -13.67 -6.15
C SER A 45 -10.76 -14.49 -7.42
N PRO A 46 -11.93 -15.16 -7.52
CA PRO A 46 -12.39 -15.74 -8.78
C PRO A 46 -12.75 -14.68 -9.83
N GLU A 47 -12.87 -13.41 -9.43
CA GLU A 47 -13.18 -12.28 -10.30
C GLU A 47 -11.91 -11.53 -10.71
N THR A 48 -11.94 -10.99 -11.93
CA THR A 48 -10.85 -10.17 -12.48
C THR A 48 -10.80 -8.82 -11.76
N LEU A 49 -9.61 -8.47 -11.25
CA LEU A 49 -9.35 -7.15 -10.70
C LEU A 49 -9.04 -6.15 -11.81
N GLU A 50 -9.95 -5.19 -12.07
CA GLU A 50 -9.77 -4.18 -13.12
C GLU A 50 -9.02 -2.92 -12.66
N ARG A 51 -9.00 -2.65 -11.35
CA ARG A 51 -8.45 -1.42 -10.78
C ARG A 51 -7.67 -1.71 -9.51
N VAL A 52 -6.53 -1.03 -9.34
CA VAL A 52 -5.74 -1.05 -8.11
C VAL A 52 -5.63 0.39 -7.60
N TYR A 53 -5.99 0.59 -6.34
CA TYR A 53 -5.93 1.89 -5.68
C TYR A 53 -4.72 1.96 -4.77
N PHE A 54 -3.99 3.09 -4.83
CA PHE A 54 -2.82 3.35 -4.00
C PHE A 54 -3.05 4.58 -3.14
N HIS A 55 -2.71 4.48 -1.86
CA HIS A 55 -2.63 5.63 -0.97
C HIS A 55 -1.16 6.00 -0.82
N LEU A 56 -0.71 6.97 -1.62
CA LEU A 56 0.65 7.49 -1.56
C LEU A 56 0.64 8.80 -0.79
N TYR A 57 1.44 8.89 0.26
CA TYR A 57 1.69 10.15 0.95
C TYR A 57 2.70 10.96 0.14
N PHE A 58 2.37 12.22 -0.16
CA PHE A 58 3.31 13.12 -0.81
C PHE A 58 4.52 13.38 0.10
N ASN A 59 5.67 13.64 -0.52
CA ASN A 59 6.85 14.04 0.23
C ASN A 59 6.60 15.40 0.88
N ALA A 60 6.25 15.40 2.17
CA ALA A 60 5.87 16.59 2.91
C ALA A 60 7.02 17.57 3.13
N PHE A 61 8.29 17.16 2.96
CA PHE A 61 9.48 17.97 3.26
C PHE A 61 10.32 18.32 2.01
N GLN A 62 9.78 18.11 0.81
CA GLN A 62 10.48 18.57 -0.39
C GLN A 62 10.62 20.10 -0.38
N PRO A 63 11.70 20.67 -0.94
CA PRO A 63 11.85 22.13 -1.07
C PRO A 63 10.63 22.76 -1.76
N GLY A 64 10.05 23.79 -1.15
CA GLY A 64 8.81 24.45 -1.60
C GLY A 64 7.50 23.78 -1.16
N SER A 65 7.55 22.72 -0.34
CA SER A 65 6.36 22.18 0.33
C SER A 65 5.89 23.07 1.48
N GLU A 66 4.62 22.91 1.90
CA GLU A 66 4.09 23.63 3.06
C GLU A 66 4.90 23.38 4.34
N MET A 67 5.48 22.19 4.50
CA MET A 67 6.31 21.88 5.67
C MET A 67 7.72 22.47 5.55
N ASP A 68 8.32 22.52 4.35
CA ASP A 68 9.60 23.20 4.10
C ASP A 68 9.49 24.71 4.39
N MET A 69 8.42 25.35 3.92
CA MET A 69 8.15 26.76 4.25
C MET A 69 7.95 27.00 5.75
N ARG A 70 7.39 26.03 6.48
CA ARG A 70 7.26 26.11 7.94
C ARG A 70 8.59 25.98 8.64
N LEU A 71 9.47 25.07 8.20
CA LEU A 71 10.82 24.88 8.76
C LEU A 71 11.74 26.09 8.54
N GLN A 72 11.64 26.77 7.40
CA GLN A 72 12.43 27.98 7.12
C GLN A 72 12.02 29.22 7.96
N ASN A 73 10.83 29.18 8.56
CA ASN A 73 10.26 30.28 9.34
C ASN A 73 10.31 30.05 10.86
N VAL A 74 11.06 29.04 11.33
CA VAL A 74 11.37 28.80 12.76
C VAL A 74 12.79 29.30 13.04
#